data_AF-A0A8T5U9X8-F1
#
_entry.id   AF-A0A8T5U9X8-F1
#
_cell.length_a   1.000
_cell.length_b   1.000
_cell.length_c   1.000
_cell.angle_alpha   90.00
_cell.angle_beta   90.00
_cell.angle_gamma   90.00
#
_symmetry.space_group_name_H-M   'P 1'
#
loop_
_entity.id
_entity.type
_entity.pdbx_description
1 polymer ?
#
loop_
_entity_poly.entity_id
_entity_poly.type
_entity_poly.pdbx_seq_one_letter_code
_entity_poly.pdbx_strand_id
1 'polypeptide(L)'
;MKVPLLSNDLQEKLKPWMPKTASTINPIDLTYSDDMQNYLNVMPDILLKSDEIDSLIFYGLMGTEYYNHLLNVPDYMKDNESVQTMRSFGEMMEEFFIALFEELIEFKNRYQKPVILTCYSTRKEKFVAYLQDHGIPVYYPEEGVWVLIRMWQYANFLKSNQKGRI
;
A
#
# COMPACT_ATOMS: atom_id res chain seq x y z
N MET A 1 14.78 -6.51 -14.22
CA MET A 1 13.64 -5.58 -14.23
C MET A 1 14.17 -4.20 -13.89
N LYS A 2 13.65 -3.15 -14.50
CA LYS A 2 13.93 -1.75 -14.12
C LYS A 2 12.60 -1.10 -13.79
N VAL A 3 12.61 -0.10 -12.92
CA VAL A 3 11.44 0.72 -12.62
C VAL A 3 11.41 1.87 -13.64
N PRO A 4 10.46 1.89 -14.60
CA PRO A 4 10.41 2.93 -15.62
C PRO A 4 9.83 4.23 -15.07
N LEU A 5 10.24 5.36 -15.64
CA LEU A 5 9.63 6.65 -15.35
C LEU A 5 8.16 6.66 -15.82
N LEU A 6 7.29 7.34 -15.06
CA LEU A 6 5.93 7.64 -15.49
C LEU A 6 5.94 8.72 -16.59
N SER A 7 4.95 8.72 -17.48
CA SER A 7 4.79 9.82 -18.44
C SER A 7 4.62 11.17 -17.74
N ASN A 8 4.98 12.25 -18.43
CA ASN A 8 4.74 13.60 -17.93
C ASN A 8 3.25 13.84 -17.67
N ASP A 9 2.37 13.33 -18.54
CA ASP A 9 0.92 13.49 -18.39
C ASP A 9 0.39 12.83 -17.12
N LEU A 10 0.86 11.63 -16.78
CA LEU A 10 0.47 10.97 -15.54
C LEU A 10 1.06 11.69 -14.32
N GLN A 11 2.31 12.16 -14.40
CA GLN A 11 2.92 12.97 -13.35
C GLN A 11 2.12 14.26 -13.08
N GLU A 12 1.70 15.00 -14.12
CA GLU A 12 0.88 16.21 -13.97
C GLU A 12 -0.48 15.93 -13.33
N LYS A 13 -1.10 14.76 -13.60
CA LYS A 13 -2.35 14.36 -12.94
C LYS A 13 -2.18 14.08 -11.45
N LEU A 14 -1.00 13.64 -11.03
CA LEU A 14 -0.71 13.32 -9.63
C LEU A 14 -0.33 14.55 -8.79
N LYS A 15 0.38 15.52 -9.38
CA LYS A 15 0.89 16.72 -8.67
C LYS A 15 -0.14 17.45 -7.78
N PRO A 16 -1.41 17.66 -8.19
CA PRO A 16 -2.39 18.37 -7.35
C PRO A 16 -2.66 17.69 -6.02
N TRP A 17 -2.39 16.38 -5.94
CA TRP A 17 -2.63 15.53 -4.79
C TRP A 17 -1.38 15.33 -3.94
N MET A 18 -0.28 16.00 -4.23
CA MET A 18 1.00 15.69 -3.59
C MET A 18 1.61 16.93 -2.94
N PRO A 19 2.32 16.76 -1.80
CA PRO A 19 3.13 17.83 -1.24
C PRO A 19 4.13 18.39 -2.27
N LYS A 20 4.50 19.67 -2.14
CA LYS A 20 5.50 20.29 -3.05
C LYS A 20 6.87 19.62 -3.00
N THR A 21 7.16 18.91 -1.91
CA THR A 21 8.40 18.17 -1.67
C THR A 21 8.36 16.73 -2.19
N ALA A 22 7.22 16.29 -2.71
CA ALA A 22 7.00 14.93 -3.15
C ALA A 22 7.57 14.67 -4.55
N SER A 23 7.89 13.41 -4.82
CA SER A 23 8.39 12.92 -6.09
C SER A 23 7.27 12.21 -6.86
N THR A 24 6.92 12.72 -8.04
CA THR A 24 5.95 12.09 -8.95
C THR A 24 6.59 11.08 -9.91
N ILE A 25 7.92 10.98 -9.94
CA ILE A 25 8.60 9.95 -10.73
C ILE A 25 8.46 8.59 -10.05
N ASN A 26 8.62 7.49 -10.77
CA ASN A 26 8.52 6.14 -10.19
C ASN A 26 9.85 5.75 -9.51
N PRO A 27 9.88 5.44 -8.20
CA PRO A 27 8.74 5.31 -7.26
C PRO A 27 8.20 6.65 -6.77
N ILE A 28 6.87 6.72 -6.64
CA ILE A 28 6.20 7.90 -6.10
C ILE A 28 6.48 7.99 -4.60
N ASP A 29 6.98 9.13 -4.14
CA ASP A 29 7.32 9.40 -2.73
C ASP A 29 6.57 10.65 -2.27
N LEU A 30 5.78 10.51 -1.20
CA LEU A 30 4.98 11.59 -0.62
C LEU A 30 5.67 12.35 0.52
N THR A 31 6.93 12.02 0.84
CA THR A 31 7.74 12.75 1.82
C THR A 31 7.04 12.85 3.19
N TYR A 32 6.61 11.71 3.75
CA TYR A 32 5.88 11.61 5.02
C TYR A 32 4.57 12.43 5.04
N SER A 33 3.67 12.13 4.10
CA SER A 33 2.30 12.65 4.13
C SER A 33 1.42 11.81 5.06
N ASP A 34 0.58 12.47 5.85
CA ASP A 34 -0.43 11.88 6.74
C ASP A 34 -1.82 11.75 6.07
N ASP A 35 -1.95 12.13 4.80
CA ASP A 35 -3.20 12.01 4.04
C ASP A 35 -3.39 10.59 3.50
N MET A 36 -3.93 9.72 4.36
CA MET A 36 -4.16 8.31 4.05
C MET A 36 -5.28 8.10 3.02
N GLN A 37 -6.27 8.99 2.96
CA GLN A 37 -7.31 8.92 1.91
C GLN A 37 -6.68 9.15 0.54
N ASN A 38 -5.79 10.12 0.44
CA ASN A 38 -5.08 10.36 -0.80
C ASN A 38 -4.15 9.20 -1.17
N TYR A 39 -3.38 8.70 -0.19
CA TYR A 39 -2.42 7.61 -0.40
C TYR A 39 -3.09 6.29 -0.80
N LEU A 40 -4.19 5.89 -0.15
CA LEU A 40 -4.84 4.60 -0.37
C LEU A 40 -5.92 4.62 -1.43
N ASN A 41 -6.52 5.78 -1.72
CA ASN A 41 -7.71 5.84 -2.57
C ASN A 41 -7.52 6.75 -3.79
N VAL A 42 -7.23 8.04 -3.60
CA VAL A 42 -7.20 8.98 -4.73
C VAL A 42 -6.05 8.68 -5.70
N MET A 43 -4.83 8.53 -5.20
CA MET A 43 -3.68 8.25 -6.07
C MET A 43 -3.76 6.87 -6.73
N PRO A 44 -4.15 5.79 -6.02
CA PRO A 44 -4.30 4.47 -6.63
C PRO A 44 -5.35 4.45 -7.74
N ASP A 45 -6.47 5.16 -7.59
CA ASP A 45 -7.47 5.27 -8.65
C ASP A 45 -6.89 5.93 -9.92
N ILE A 46 -6.15 7.03 -9.77
CA ILE A 46 -5.48 7.73 -10.89
C ILE A 46 -4.47 6.81 -11.58
N LEU A 47 -3.66 6.09 -10.79
CA LEU A 47 -2.62 5.19 -11.29
C LEU A 47 -3.22 3.98 -11.99
N LEU A 48 -4.17 3.28 -11.36
CA LEU A 48 -4.75 2.05 -11.89
C LEU A 48 -5.62 2.29 -13.13
N LYS A 49 -6.18 3.50 -13.29
CA LYS A 49 -6.84 3.95 -14.54
C LYS A 49 -5.88 4.11 -15.72
N SER A 50 -4.59 4.35 -15.48
CA SER A 50 -3.62 4.57 -16.57
C SER A 50 -3.22 3.24 -17.22
N ASP A 51 -3.18 3.22 -18.55
CA ASP A 51 -2.67 2.09 -19.34
C ASP A 51 -1.15 1.89 -19.18
N GLU A 52 -0.44 2.85 -18.58
CA GLU A 52 0.98 2.73 -18.25
C GLU A 52 1.25 1.84 -17.02
N ILE A 53 0.23 1.59 -16.20
CA ILE A 53 0.37 0.87 -14.93
C ILE A 53 -0.19 -0.55 -15.10
N ASP A 54 0.68 -1.55 -15.02
CA ASP A 54 0.30 -2.96 -15.01
C ASP A 54 0.03 -3.49 -13.59
N SER A 55 0.66 -2.90 -12.57
CA SER A 55 0.57 -3.33 -11.17
C SER A 55 0.95 -2.21 -10.22
N LEU A 56 0.42 -2.22 -9.00
CA LEU A 56 0.73 -1.26 -7.95
C LEU A 56 1.33 -1.96 -6.72
N ILE A 57 2.38 -1.37 -6.15
CA ILE A 57 2.96 -1.77 -4.86
C ILE A 57 2.99 -0.59 -3.90
N PHE A 58 2.39 -0.78 -2.74
CA PHE A 58 2.41 0.20 -1.65
C PHE A 58 3.56 -0.08 -0.69
N TYR A 59 4.18 0.98 -0.20
CA TYR A 59 5.22 0.91 0.82
C TYR A 59 4.91 1.83 1.99
N GLY A 60 5.02 1.30 3.20
CA GLY A 60 5.11 2.12 4.40
C GLY A 60 3.83 2.29 5.21
N LEU A 61 2.89 1.35 5.13
CA LEU A 61 1.79 1.31 6.09
C LEU A 61 2.26 0.80 7.44
N MET A 62 1.84 1.49 8.50
CA MET A 62 2.13 1.13 9.89
C MET A 62 0.85 0.66 10.58
N GLY A 63 0.93 -0.51 11.20
CA GLY A 63 -0.17 -1.12 11.95
C GLY A 63 -0.29 -0.66 13.40
N THR A 64 -1.19 -1.32 14.13
CA THR A 64 -1.36 -1.12 15.58
C THR A 64 -0.10 -1.44 16.37
N GLU A 65 0.74 -2.38 15.91
CA GLU A 65 2.01 -2.69 16.54
C GLU A 65 2.91 -1.46 16.71
N TYR A 66 2.93 -0.56 15.72
CA TYR A 66 3.70 0.68 15.81
C TYR A 66 3.23 1.54 16.99
N TYR A 67 1.93 1.72 17.15
CA TYR A 67 1.35 2.44 18.29
C TYR A 67 1.60 1.70 19.61
N ASN A 68 1.52 0.37 19.63
CA ASN A 68 1.85 -0.42 20.81
C ASN A 68 3.32 -0.26 21.24
N HIS A 69 4.25 -0.16 20.27
CA HIS A 69 5.66 0.12 20.54
C HIS A 69 5.87 1.53 21.08
N LEU A 70 5.15 2.54 20.58
CA LEU A 70 5.16 3.90 21.15
C LEU A 70 4.65 3.91 22.60
N LEU A 71 3.80 2.95 22.96
CA LEU A 71 3.22 2.78 24.29
C LEU A 71 3.99 1.80 25.19
N ASN A 72 5.22 1.44 24.81
CA ASN A 72 6.11 0.66 25.66
C ASN A 72 6.68 1.51 26.81
N VAL A 73 5.80 1.90 27.73
CA VAL A 73 6.09 2.72 28.90
C VAL A 73 6.29 1.85 30.14
N PRO A 74 7.00 2.35 31.18
CA PRO A 74 7.11 1.67 32.46
C PRO A 74 5.73 1.32 33.07
N ASP A 75 5.65 0.24 33.84
CA ASP A 75 4.38 -0.27 34.38
C ASP A 75 3.55 0.79 35.14
N TYR A 76 4.21 1.67 35.90
CA TYR A 76 3.53 2.71 36.66
C TYR A 76 2.88 3.80 35.79
N MET A 77 3.20 3.89 34.49
CA MET A 77 2.59 4.82 33.54
C MET A 77 1.46 4.18 32.74
N LYS A 78 1.25 2.86 32.82
CA LYS A 78 0.23 2.18 31.99
C LYS A 78 -1.17 2.74 32.20
N ASP A 79 -1.51 3.11 33.42
CA ASP A 79 -2.83 3.67 33.77
C ASP A 79 -2.88 5.20 33.65
N ASN A 80 -1.81 5.85 33.16
CA ASN A 80 -1.82 7.28 32.91
C ASN A 80 -2.83 7.61 31.80
N GLU A 81 -3.63 8.66 32.01
CA GLU A 81 -4.68 9.08 31.08
C GLU A 81 -4.16 9.34 29.65
N SER A 82 -2.97 9.92 29.50
CA SER A 82 -2.38 10.17 28.19
C SER A 82 -1.97 8.87 27.48
N VAL A 83 -1.49 7.87 28.23
CA VAL A 83 -1.13 6.54 27.70
C VAL A 83 -2.38 5.80 27.24
N GLN A 84 -3.45 5.85 28.04
CA GLN A 84 -4.74 5.25 27.68
C GLN A 84 -5.36 5.94 26.46
N THR A 85 -5.30 7.28 26.39
CA THR A 85 -5.77 8.04 25.24
C THR A 85 -5.04 7.63 23.95
N MET A 86 -3.72 7.51 24.00
CA MET A 86 -2.92 7.10 22.84
C MET A 86 -3.20 5.63 22.44
N ARG A 87 -3.49 4.75 23.40
CA ARG A 87 -3.92 3.37 23.12
C ARG A 87 -5.22 3.34 22.33
N SER A 88 -6.24 4.03 22.83
CA SER A 88 -7.55 4.12 22.17
C SER A 88 -7.45 4.80 20.80
N PHE A 89 -6.55 5.78 20.63
CA PHE A 89 -6.26 6.35 19.32
C PHE A 89 -5.69 5.31 18.35
N GLY A 90 -4.73 4.48 18.79
CA GLY A 90 -4.18 3.40 17.97
C GLY A 90 -5.25 2.38 17.54
N GLU A 91 -6.17 2.01 18.44
CA GLU A 91 -7.29 1.11 18.14
C GLU A 91 -8.27 1.74 17.14
N MET A 92 -8.62 3.01 17.31
CA MET A 92 -9.46 3.77 16.36
C MET A 92 -8.81 3.84 14.97
N MET A 93 -7.50 4.09 14.90
CA MET A 93 -6.77 4.15 13.63
C MET A 93 -6.81 2.82 12.87
N GLU A 94 -6.83 1.68 13.57
CA GLU A 94 -6.99 0.36 12.94
C GLU A 94 -8.33 0.23 12.21
N GLU A 95 -9.42 0.61 12.87
CA GLU A 95 -10.77 0.58 12.28
C GLU A 95 -10.88 1.57 11.10
N PHE A 96 -10.28 2.75 11.25
CA PHE A 96 -10.21 3.74 10.17
C PHE A 96 -9.47 3.18 8.94
N PHE A 97 -8.33 2.52 9.12
CA PHE A 97 -7.62 1.90 8.01
C PHE A 97 -8.44 0.82 7.30
N ILE A 98 -9.16 -0.02 8.05
CA ILE A 98 -10.05 -1.04 7.46
C ILE A 98 -11.09 -0.37 6.55
N ALA A 99 -11.70 0.73 6.98
CA ALA A 99 -12.65 1.47 6.16
C ALA A 99 -12.03 2.05 4.88
N LEU A 100 -10.79 2.56 4.95
CA LEU A 100 -10.08 3.04 3.77
C LEU A 100 -9.74 1.91 2.78
N PHE A 101 -9.51 0.69 3.27
CA PHE A 101 -9.17 -0.44 2.39
C PHE A 101 -10.34 -0.96 1.56
N GLU A 102 -11.59 -0.69 1.95
CA GLU A 102 -12.77 -1.08 1.16
C GLU A 102 -12.68 -0.55 -0.28
N GLU A 103 -12.34 0.73 -0.43
CA GLU A 103 -12.22 1.39 -1.73
C GLU A 103 -11.03 0.82 -2.53
N LEU A 104 -9.90 0.53 -1.87
CA LEU A 104 -8.76 -0.13 -2.51
C LEU A 104 -9.10 -1.56 -2.99
N ILE A 105 -9.89 -2.31 -2.22
CA ILE A 105 -10.40 -3.64 -2.60
C ILE A 105 -11.32 -3.53 -3.82
N GLU A 106 -12.20 -2.53 -3.85
CA GLU A 106 -13.01 -2.25 -5.03
C GLU A 106 -12.17 -1.93 -6.26
N PHE A 107 -11.09 -1.15 -6.12
CA PHE A 107 -10.20 -0.83 -7.24
C PHE A 107 -9.50 -2.06 -7.82
N LYS A 108 -9.01 -2.96 -6.97
CA LYS A 108 -8.46 -4.24 -7.40
C LYS A 108 -9.48 -4.99 -8.27
N ASN A 109 -10.76 -5.03 -7.85
CA ASN A 109 -11.82 -5.69 -8.60
C ASN A 109 -12.23 -4.93 -9.87
N ARG A 110 -12.20 -3.60 -9.86
CA ARG A 110 -12.59 -2.76 -11.00
C ARG A 110 -11.54 -2.77 -12.11
N TYR A 111 -10.27 -2.59 -11.75
CA TYR A 111 -9.17 -2.45 -12.71
C TYR A 111 -8.53 -3.78 -13.09
N GLN A 112 -8.76 -4.84 -12.32
CA GLN A 112 -8.21 -6.18 -12.59
C GLN A 112 -6.67 -6.17 -12.74
N LYS A 113 -6.01 -5.23 -12.05
CA LYS A 113 -4.56 -5.09 -11.99
C LYS A 113 -4.06 -5.54 -10.61
N PRO A 114 -2.94 -6.27 -10.52
CA PRO A 114 -2.37 -6.66 -9.24
C PRO A 114 -2.08 -5.46 -8.34
N VAL A 115 -2.57 -5.54 -7.12
CA VAL A 115 -2.27 -4.60 -6.04
C VAL A 115 -1.58 -5.38 -4.93
N ILE A 116 -0.39 -4.93 -4.52
CA ILE A 116 0.39 -5.52 -3.44
C ILE A 116 0.67 -4.44 -2.41
N LEU A 117 0.59 -4.81 -1.14
CA LEU A 117 0.92 -3.92 -0.05
C LEU A 117 2.13 -4.45 0.71
N THR A 118 3.00 -3.54 1.15
CA THR A 118 4.15 -3.92 1.98
C THR A 118 4.16 -3.20 3.31
N CYS A 119 4.44 -3.94 4.37
CA CYS A 119 4.60 -3.44 5.73
C CYS A 119 5.52 -4.37 6.52
N TYR A 120 5.94 -3.95 7.70
CA TYR A 120 6.75 -4.79 8.61
C TYR A 120 5.90 -5.64 9.56
N SER A 121 4.59 -5.65 9.38
CA SER A 121 3.67 -6.39 10.23
C SER A 121 3.22 -7.69 9.57
N THR A 122 2.79 -8.63 10.41
CA THR A 122 2.29 -9.94 9.97
C THR A 122 0.77 -9.98 9.99
N ARG A 123 0.17 -11.10 9.56
CA ARG A 123 -1.28 -11.37 9.64
C ARG A 123 -1.88 -11.27 11.05
N LYS A 124 -1.06 -11.11 12.10
CA LYS A 124 -1.52 -10.80 13.45
C LYS A 124 -2.22 -9.43 13.54
N GLU A 125 -1.84 -8.48 12.69
CA GLU A 125 -2.55 -7.20 12.54
C GLU A 125 -3.89 -7.42 11.84
N LYS A 126 -4.97 -6.80 12.34
CA LYS A 126 -6.30 -7.04 11.75
C LYS A 126 -6.37 -6.53 10.32
N PHE A 127 -5.76 -5.38 10.03
CA PHE A 127 -5.78 -4.84 8.67
C PHE A 127 -5.03 -5.73 7.66
N VAL A 128 -3.94 -6.38 8.09
CA VAL A 128 -3.20 -7.33 7.23
C VAL A 128 -4.06 -8.55 6.94
N ALA A 129 -4.69 -9.12 7.97
CA ALA A 129 -5.63 -10.22 7.79
C ALA A 129 -6.78 -9.84 6.86
N TYR A 130 -7.38 -8.66 7.10
CA TYR A 130 -8.48 -8.10 6.32
C TYR A 130 -8.14 -7.99 4.83
N LEU A 131 -7.02 -7.34 4.48
CA LEU A 131 -6.58 -7.21 3.09
C LEU A 131 -6.35 -8.55 2.41
N GLN A 132 -5.67 -9.47 3.10
CA GLN A 132 -5.38 -10.81 2.57
C GLN A 132 -6.66 -11.63 2.34
N ASP A 133 -7.64 -11.52 3.22
CA ASP A 133 -8.94 -12.20 3.07
C ASP A 133 -9.74 -11.68 1.88
N HIS A 134 -9.50 -10.44 1.48
CA HIS A 134 -10.08 -9.82 0.28
C HIS A 134 -9.15 -9.92 -0.95
N GLY A 135 -8.09 -10.71 -0.84
CA GLY A 135 -7.19 -11.05 -1.94
C GLY A 135 -6.24 -9.93 -2.36
N ILE A 136 -5.93 -9.00 -1.46
CA ILE A 136 -4.77 -8.09 -1.58
C ILE A 136 -3.65 -8.68 -0.71
N PRO A 137 -2.59 -9.27 -1.30
CA PRO A 137 -1.52 -9.84 -0.52
C PRO A 137 -0.67 -8.75 0.12
N VAL A 138 -0.23 -9.03 1.34
CA VAL A 138 0.64 -8.17 2.15
C VAL A 138 1.93 -8.93 2.44
N TYR A 139 3.07 -8.31 2.18
CA TYR A 139 4.41 -8.89 2.36
C TYR A 139 5.36 -7.94 3.09
N TYR A 140 6.52 -8.44 3.51
CA TYR A 140 7.64 -7.54 3.82
C TYR A 140 8.07 -6.76 2.55
N PRO A 141 8.65 -5.56 2.69
CA PRO A 141 9.01 -4.72 1.54
C PRO A 141 9.81 -5.43 0.45
N GLU A 142 10.87 -6.14 0.82
CA GLU A 142 11.73 -6.87 -0.11
C GLU A 142 10.99 -8.04 -0.78
N GLU A 143 10.16 -8.73 -0.01
CA GLU A 143 9.34 -9.85 -0.48
C GLU A 143 8.30 -9.38 -1.49
N GLY A 144 7.64 -8.24 -1.25
CA GLY A 144 6.67 -7.67 -2.19
C GLY A 144 7.29 -7.36 -3.54
N VAL A 145 8.52 -6.84 -3.56
CA VAL A 145 9.28 -6.62 -4.79
C VAL A 145 9.62 -7.94 -5.49
N TRP A 146 10.03 -8.96 -4.75
CA TRP A 146 10.30 -10.28 -5.33
C TRP A 146 9.06 -10.93 -5.93
N VAL A 147 7.91 -10.81 -5.27
CA VAL A 147 6.62 -11.30 -5.78
C VAL A 147 6.29 -10.64 -7.12
N LEU A 148 6.41 -9.31 -7.22
CA LEU A 148 6.21 -8.61 -8.50
C LEU A 148 7.15 -9.10 -9.59
N ILE A 149 8.44 -9.28 -9.27
CA ILE A 149 9.42 -9.81 -10.24
C ILE A 149 8.99 -11.20 -10.74
N ARG A 150 8.50 -12.08 -9.84
CA ARG A 150 8.05 -13.42 -10.22
C ARG A 150 6.77 -13.38 -11.05
N MET A 151 5.81 -12.51 -10.71
CA MET A 151 4.61 -12.30 -11.52
C MET A 151 4.95 -11.85 -12.94
N TRP A 152 5.87 -10.88 -13.07
CA TRP A 152 6.35 -10.41 -14.38
C TRP A 152 7.05 -11.51 -15.18
N GLN A 153 7.93 -12.30 -14.54
CA GLN A 153 8.61 -13.43 -15.18
C GLN A 153 7.61 -14.48 -15.70
N TYR A 154 6.62 -14.83 -14.87
CA TYR A 154 5.61 -15.81 -15.23
C TYR A 154 4.70 -15.30 -16.36
N ALA A 155 4.28 -14.04 -16.31
CA ALA A 155 3.51 -13.42 -17.39
C ALA A 155 4.26 -13.46 -18.73
N ASN A 156 5.58 -13.21 -18.73
CA ASN A 156 6.40 -13.32 -19.94
C ASN A 156 6.53 -14.76 -20.45
N PHE A 157 6.69 -15.73 -19.55
CA PHE A 157 6.71 -17.15 -19.91
C PHE A 157 5.40 -17.60 -20.57
N LEU A 158 4.24 -17.18 -20.04
CA LEU A 158 2.95 -17.48 -20.65
C LEU A 158 2.83 -16.86 -22.05
N LYS A 159 3.26 -15.60 -22.22
CA LYS A 159 3.26 -14.92 -23.52
C LYS A 159 4.19 -15.59 -24.54
N SER A 160 5.36 -16.07 -24.14
CA SER A 160 6.28 -16.76 -25.06
C SER A 160 5.76 -18.12 -25.49
N ASN A 161 5.12 -18.88 -24.58
CA ASN A 161 4.58 -20.20 -24.90
C ASN A 161 3.32 -20.15 -25.76
N GLN A 162 2.52 -19.09 -25.68
CA GLN A 162 1.39 -18.90 -26.58
C GLN A 162 1.83 -18.64 -28.03
N LYS A 163 2.97 -17.96 -28.25
CA LYS A 163 3.53 -17.72 -29.59
C LYS A 163 4.09 -18.97 -30.27
N GLY A 164 4.42 -20.02 -29.52
CA GLY A 164 4.93 -21.30 -30.05
C GLY A 164 3.84 -22.34 -30.36
N ARG A 165 2.56 -21.99 -30.26
CA ARG A 165 1.40 -22.88 -30.50
C ARG A 165 0.62 -22.53 -31.79
N ILE A 166 1.26 -21.84 -32.74
CA ILE A 166 0.68 -21.48 -34.05
C ILE A 166 1.39 -22.25 -35.16
#